data_AF-A0A3G8HAN0-F1
#
_entry.id   AF-A0A3G8HAN0-F1
#
_cell.length_a   1.000
_cell.length_b   1.000
_cell.length_c   1.000
_cell.angle_alpha   90.00
_cell.angle_beta   90.00
_cell.angle_gamma   90.00
#
_symmetry.space_group_name_H-M   'P 1'
#
loop_
_entity.id
_entity.type
_entity.pdbx_description
1 polymer ?
#
loop_
_entity_poly.entity_id
_entity_poly.type
_entity_poly.pdbx_seq_one_letter_code
_entity_poly.pdbx_strand_id
1 'polypeptide(L)'
;MKRHTHVVTETTADGLAALLYHIAHGASQGQLDPEFVRKLCKRVDKEIEAMEDADKLTAPDRERLQHAVSTLRNTADAEEGALLTRALERLRSVDGQAARSAPA
;
A
#
# COMPACT_ATOMS: atom_id res chain seq x y z
N MET A 1 33.26 15.68 17.16
CA MET A 1 32.99 14.50 16.30
C MET A 1 31.56 14.03 16.60
N LYS A 2 30.60 14.31 15.72
CA LYS A 2 29.21 13.87 15.91
C LYS A 2 29.14 12.39 15.48
N ARG A 3 29.09 11.47 16.46
CA ARG A 3 28.79 10.07 16.20
C ARG A 3 27.31 10.01 15.80
N HIS A 4 27.05 9.90 14.50
CA HIS A 4 25.76 9.38 14.05
C HIS A 4 25.73 7.93 14.48
N THR A 5 25.07 7.67 15.61
CA THR A 5 24.66 6.33 15.99
C THR A 5 23.72 5.88 14.87
N HIS A 6 24.23 5.14 13.90
CA HIS A 6 23.40 4.34 13.03
C HIS A 6 22.67 3.39 13.97
N VAL A 7 21.43 3.74 14.34
CA VAL A 7 20.53 2.78 14.97
C VAL A 7 20.35 1.72 13.90
N VAL A 8 21.03 0.60 14.08
CA VAL A 8 20.79 -0.62 13.30
C VAL A 8 19.42 -1.08 13.74
N THR A 9 18.37 -0.54 13.11
CA THR A 9 17.02 -1.08 13.24
C THR A 9 17.04 -2.41 12.51
N GLU A 10 17.24 -3.49 13.24
CA GLU A 10 17.13 -4.82 12.67
C GLU A 10 15.67 -5.03 12.24
N THR A 11 15.47 -5.22 10.93
CA THR A 11 14.16 -5.61 10.39
C THR A 11 13.82 -7.00 10.90
N THR A 12 12.79 -7.11 11.72
CA THR A 12 12.22 -8.39 12.17
C THR A 12 10.97 -8.71 11.38
N ALA A 13 10.65 -9.99 11.21
CA ALA A 13 9.44 -10.42 10.53
C ALA A 13 8.18 -9.84 11.19
N ASP A 14 8.13 -9.84 12.53
CA ASP A 14 7.04 -9.24 13.29
C ASP A 14 6.91 -7.74 13.08
N GLY A 15 8.03 -7.01 13.12
CA GLY A 15 8.05 -5.56 12.92
C GLY A 15 7.60 -5.18 11.51
N LEU A 16 8.06 -5.93 10.50
CA LEU A 16 7.68 -5.72 9.11
C LEU A 16 6.20 -6.05 8.87
N ALA A 17 5.70 -7.15 9.44
CA ALA A 17 4.28 -7.50 9.36
C ALA A 17 3.39 -6.44 10.02
N ALA A 18 3.75 -5.99 11.23
CA ALA A 18 3.01 -4.94 11.94
C ALA A 18 2.96 -3.63 11.13
N LEU A 19 4.09 -3.24 10.54
CA LEU A 19 4.18 -2.07 9.66
C LEU A 19 3.25 -2.21 8.45
N LEU A 20 3.28 -3.37 7.78
CA LEU A 20 2.42 -3.65 6.62
C LEU A 20 0.93 -3.56 6.97
N TYR A 21 0.51 -4.12 8.10
CA TYR A 21 -0.89 -4.03 8.54
C TYR A 21 -1.30 -2.58 8.88
N HIS A 22 -0.42 -1.82 9.53
CA HIS A 22 -0.69 -0.41 9.84
C HIS A 22 -0.86 0.42 8.56
N ILE A 23 -0.01 0.18 7.56
CA ILE A 23 -0.08 0.86 6.27
C ILE A 23 -1.31 0.40 5.48
N ALA A 24 -1.67 -0.89 5.52
CA ALA A 24 -2.87 -1.40 4.88
C ALA A 24 -4.13 -0.74 5.49
N HIS A 25 -4.14 -0.54 6.80
CA HIS A 25 -5.21 0.21 7.45
C HIS A 25 -5.27 1.66 6.92
N GLY A 26 -4.15 2.40 6.89
CA GLY A 26 -4.12 3.76 6.33
C GLY A 26 -4.51 3.84 4.85
N ALA A 27 -4.10 2.86 4.05
CA ALA A 27 -4.50 2.73 2.65
C ALA A 27 -6.02 2.56 2.54
N SER A 28 -6.64 1.69 3.35
CA SER A 28 -8.10 1.47 3.34
C SER A 28 -8.94 2.70 3.71
N GLN A 29 -8.32 3.69 4.35
CA GLN A 29 -8.97 4.96 4.69
C GLN A 29 -8.79 6.02 3.59
N GLY A 30 -8.21 5.66 2.44
CA GLY A 30 -7.88 6.58 1.34
C GLY A 30 -6.82 7.62 1.72
N GLN A 31 -6.03 7.37 2.78
CA GLN A 31 -5.02 8.31 3.27
C GLN A 31 -3.69 8.19 2.52
N LEU A 32 -3.52 7.11 1.75
CA LEU A 32 -2.29 6.82 1.02
C LEU A 32 -2.58 6.73 -0.47
N ASP A 33 -1.64 7.25 -1.24
CA ASP A 33 -1.64 7.13 -2.70
C ASP A 33 -1.43 5.65 -3.11
N PRO A 34 -2.30 5.07 -3.95
CA PRO A 34 -2.15 3.69 -4.42
C PRO A 34 -0.81 3.40 -5.11
N GLU A 35 -0.23 4.35 -5.86
CA GLU A 35 1.11 4.19 -6.44
C GLU A 35 2.20 4.12 -5.37
N PHE A 36 2.07 4.94 -4.32
CA PHE A 36 2.99 4.89 -3.20
C PHE A 36 2.95 3.51 -2.54
N VAL A 37 1.74 2.98 -2.31
CA VAL A 37 1.55 1.64 -1.74
C VAL A 37 2.15 0.56 -2.64
N ARG A 38 1.96 0.63 -3.97
CA ARG A 38 2.58 -0.29 -4.93
C ARG A 38 4.12 -0.26 -4.89
N LYS A 39 4.71 0.94 -4.82
CA LYS A 39 6.17 1.11 -4.69
C LYS A 39 6.68 0.54 -3.37
N LEU A 40 5.92 0.73 -2.29
CA LEU A 40 6.25 0.17 -0.99
C LEU A 40 6.22 -1.36 -1.02
N CYS A 41 5.18 -1.98 -1.59
CA CYS A 41 5.11 -3.45 -1.72
C CYS A 41 6.34 -4.00 -2.45
N LYS A 42 6.76 -3.39 -3.57
CA LYS A 42 7.98 -3.79 -4.28
C LYS A 42 9.25 -3.69 -3.44
N ARG A 43 9.32 -2.70 -2.53
CA ARG A 43 10.47 -2.53 -1.64
C ARG A 43 10.45 -3.54 -0.50
N VAL A 44 9.26 -3.87 -0.01
CA VAL A 44 9.06 -4.90 1.00
C VAL A 44 9.36 -6.29 0.44
N ASP A 45 8.96 -6.58 -0.79
CA ASP A 45 9.31 -7.85 -1.45
C ASP A 45 10.83 -8.07 -1.46
N LYS A 46 11.60 -7.02 -1.80
CA LYS A 46 13.07 -7.06 -1.76
C LYS A 46 13.65 -7.24 -0.36
N GLU A 47 13.00 -6.67 0.65
CA GLU A 47 13.41 -6.85 2.04
C GLU A 47 13.15 -8.29 2.50
N ILE A 48 12.01 -8.87 2.11
CA ILE A 48 11.68 -10.28 2.38
C ILE A 48 12.70 -11.18 1.68
N GLU A 49 13.02 -10.95 0.41
CA GLU A 49 14.07 -11.69 -0.33
C GLU A 49 15.42 -11.59 0.40
N ALA A 50 15.84 -10.40 0.84
CA ALA A 50 17.09 -10.22 1.58
C ALA A 50 17.09 -10.92 2.95
N MET A 51 15.94 -11.00 3.62
CA MET A 51 15.78 -11.74 4.87
C MET A 51 15.78 -13.26 4.64
N GLU A 52 15.25 -13.74 3.51
CA GLU A 52 15.31 -15.15 3.09
C GLU A 52 16.77 -15.55 2.79
N ASP A 53 17.49 -14.74 2.02
CA ASP A 53 18.90 -14.97 1.68
C ASP A 53 19.82 -14.97 2.91
N ALA A 54 19.42 -14.25 3.95
CA ALA A 54 20.14 -14.17 5.22
C ALA A 54 19.72 -15.26 6.24
N ASP A 55 18.84 -16.19 5.85
CA ASP A 55 18.26 -17.24 6.71
C ASP A 55 17.62 -16.66 8.00
N LYS A 56 17.04 -15.46 7.89
CA LYS A 56 16.38 -14.72 8.99
C LYS A 56 14.87 -14.92 9.04
N LEU A 57 14.33 -15.77 8.16
CA LEU A 57 12.90 -16.02 8.04
C LEU A 57 12.60 -17.50 8.21
N THR A 58 11.69 -17.80 9.13
CA THR A 58 11.08 -19.12 9.18
C THR A 58 9.98 -19.23 8.12
N ALA A 59 9.63 -20.46 7.71
CA ALA A 59 8.51 -20.69 6.78
C ALA A 59 7.19 -20.01 7.22
N PRO A 60 6.74 -20.08 8.49
CA PRO A 60 5.51 -19.38 8.90
C PRO A 60 5.65 -17.85 8.87
N ASP A 61 6.84 -17.31 9.18
CA ASP A 61 7.08 -15.86 9.08
C ASP A 61 6.98 -15.37 7.63
N ARG A 62 7.52 -16.17 6.71
CA ARG A 62 7.42 -15.93 5.27
C ARG A 62 5.97 -15.89 4.80
N GLU A 63 5.18 -16.89 5.14
CA GLU A 63 3.75 -16.95 4.78
C GLU A 63 2.99 -15.75 5.34
N ARG A 64 3.25 -15.39 6.59
CA ARG A 64 2.64 -14.23 7.24
C ARG A 64 2.99 -12.92 6.54
N LEU A 65 4.26 -12.73 6.16
CA LEU A 65 4.70 -11.54 5.44
C LEU A 65 4.09 -11.46 4.04
N GLN A 66 4.05 -12.58 3.32
CA GLN A 66 3.40 -12.65 2.01
C GLN A 66 1.90 -12.34 2.11
N HIS A 67 1.22 -12.84 3.15
CA HIS A 67 -0.18 -12.51 3.41
C HIS A 67 -0.36 -11.01 3.71
N ALA A 68 0.52 -10.40 4.51
CA ALA A 68 0.48 -8.98 4.82
C ALA A 68 0.71 -8.11 3.57
N VAL A 69 1.68 -8.47 2.71
CA VAL A 69 1.92 -7.80 1.42
C VAL A 69 0.71 -7.94 0.49
N SER A 70 0.13 -9.13 0.40
CA SER A 70 -1.07 -9.38 -0.41
C SER A 70 -2.25 -8.53 0.07
N THR A 71 -2.46 -8.45 1.38
CA THR A 71 -3.49 -7.59 1.98
C THR A 71 -3.29 -6.13 1.58
N LEU A 72 -2.07 -5.61 1.73
CA LEU A 72 -1.75 -4.24 1.38
C LEU A 72 -1.97 -3.92 -0.11
N ARG A 73 -1.59 -4.84 -1.00
CA ARG A 73 -1.82 -4.71 -2.46
C ARG A 73 -3.31 -4.69 -2.79
N ASN A 74 -4.07 -5.63 -2.26
CA ASN A 74 -5.51 -5.72 -2.50
C ASN A 74 -6.24 -4.47 -2.01
N THR A 75 -5.83 -3.90 -0.87
CA THR A 75 -6.37 -2.64 -0.37
C THR A 75 -6.07 -1.48 -1.33
N ALA A 76 -4.84 -1.37 -1.83
CA ALA A 76 -4.47 -0.31 -2.78
C ALA A 76 -5.28 -0.41 -4.09
N ASP A 77 -5.44 -1.62 -4.62
CA ASP A 77 -6.20 -1.84 -5.85
C ASP A 77 -7.70 -1.55 -5.66
N ALA A 78 -8.27 -1.90 -4.50
CA ALA A 78 -9.65 -1.57 -4.16
C ALA A 78 -9.88 -0.06 -4.07
N GLU A 79 -8.95 0.67 -3.43
CA GLU A 79 -9.05 2.13 -3.31
C GLU A 79 -8.88 2.84 -4.66
N GLU A 80 -7.97 2.38 -5.51
CA GLU A 80 -7.86 2.89 -6.88
C GLU A 80 -9.17 2.70 -7.66
N GLY A 81 -9.78 1.51 -7.55
CA GLY A 81 -11.09 1.24 -8.14
C GLY A 81 -12.20 2.17 -7.62
N ALA A 82 -12.22 2.43 -6.32
CA ALA A 82 -13.16 3.36 -5.70
C ALA A 82 -12.95 4.81 -6.18
N LEU A 83 -11.69 5.25 -6.30
CA LEU A 83 -11.35 6.58 -6.81
C LEU A 83 -11.79 6.76 -8.28
N LEU A 84 -11.53 5.76 -9.12
CA LEU A 84 -11.97 5.76 -10.52
C LEU A 84 -13.50 5.80 -10.64
N THR A 85 -14.19 5.00 -9.83
CA THR A 85 -15.66 4.96 -9.82
C THR A 85 -16.24 6.33 -9.43
N ARG A 86 -15.75 6.94 -8.35
CA ARG A 86 -16.15 8.29 -7.92
C ARG A 86 -15.84 9.35 -8.97
N ALA A 87 -14.71 9.25 -9.67
CA ALA A 87 -14.37 10.17 -10.76
C ALA A 87 -15.36 10.05 -11.94
N LEU A 88 -15.72 8.83 -12.34
CA LEU A 88 -16.70 8.57 -13.39
C LEU A 88 -18.10 9.09 -13.02
N GLU A 89 -18.54 8.89 -11.77
CA GLU A 89 -19.82 9.42 -11.27
C GLU A 89 -19.86 10.94 -11.32
N ARG A 90 -18.77 11.61 -10.93
CA ARG A 90 -18.65 13.07 -11.02
C ARG A 90 -18.67 13.56 -12.46
N LEU A 91 -17.96 12.90 -13.37
CA LEU A 91 -17.95 13.26 -14.80
C LEU A 91 -19.37 13.17 -15.39
N ARG A 92 -20.06 12.05 -15.15
CA ARG A 92 -21.45 11.86 -15.61
C ARG A 92 -22.40 12.90 -15.04
N SER A 93 -22.19 13.31 -13.79
CA SER A 93 -23.01 14.35 -13.15
C SER A 93 -22.80 15.71 -13.81
N VAL A 94 -21.55 16.05 -14.16
CA VAL A 94 -21.21 17.27 -14.90
C VAL A 94 -21.79 17.24 -16.32
N ASP A 95 -21.63 16.14 -17.04
CA ASP A 95 -22.19 15.98 -18.40
C ASP A 95 -23.72 16.08 -18.40
N GLY A 96 -24.38 15.49 -17.41
CA GLY A 96 -25.83 15.57 -17.23
C GLY A 96 -26.32 16.98 -16.90
N GLN A 97 -25.53 17.78 -16.19
CA GLN A 97 -25.82 19.20 -15.91
C GLN A 97 -25.59 20.07 -17.14
N ALA A 98 -24.53 19.83 -17.90
CA ALA A 98 -24.24 20.54 -19.15
C ALA A 98 -25.34 20.30 -20.20
N ALA A 99 -25.81 19.05 -20.35
CA ALA A 99 -26.90 18.71 -21.26
C ALA A 99 -28.25 19.35 -20.89
N ARG A 100 -28.50 19.61 -19.60
CA ARG A 100 -29.71 20.33 -19.12
C ARG A 100 -29.61 21.85 -19.22
N SER A 101 -28.40 22.39 -19.42
CA SER A 101 -28.14 23.83 -19.46
C SER A 101 -27.96 24.36 -20.90
N ALA A 102 -27.97 23.50 -21.90
CA ALA A 102 -27.96 23.89 -23.30
C ALA A 102 -29.32 24.49 -23.71
N PRO A 103 -29.38 25.74 -24.21
CA PRO A 103 -30.63 26.31 -24.70
C PRO A 103 -31.07 25.57 -25.97
N ALA A 104 -32.37 25.29 -26.06
CA ALA A 104 -33.03 24.66 -27.19
C ALA A 104 -33.02 25.55 -28.45
#